data_AF-A0A564YCX1-F1
#
_entry.id   AF-A0A564YCX1-F1
#
_cell.length_a   1.000
_cell.length_b   1.000
_cell.length_c   1.000
_cell.angle_alpha   90.00
_cell.angle_beta   90.00
_cell.angle_gamma   90.00
#
_symmetry.space_group_name_H-M   'P 1'
#
loop_
_entity.id
_entity.type
_entity.pdbx_description
1 polymer ?
#
loop_
_entity_poly.entity_id
_entity_poly.type
_entity_poly.pdbx_seq_one_letter_code
_entity_poly.pdbx_strand_id
1 'polypeptide(L)'
;MRNNQAIKAIKVSGASCVENLTSYTVGSPCLITPDKTVITIADGERYDKLYIADSKQIYTVYFIPYCDFDNYQTGNVLVKHSWPLTKLLDGNSGVNLNFALRGINPRVEVILASSGKIVCMWNMGQIYPSPDCYCGNVVIDAASKIQIYKAFCRNLFGEQRSLFVWMSEDDKLSISVDWNGSGKC
;
A
#
# COMPACT_ATOMS: atom_id res chain seq x y z
N MET A 1 -0.70 1.86 -25.51
CA MET A 1 -0.19 3.25 -25.50
C MET A 1 -1.24 4.17 -24.91
N ARG A 2 -1.11 4.54 -23.63
CA ARG A 2 -1.47 5.84 -23.06
C ARG A 2 -0.65 6.04 -21.79
N ASN A 3 0.16 7.09 -21.87
CA ASN A 3 0.86 7.87 -20.85
C ASN A 3 1.42 7.12 -19.63
N ASN A 4 2.76 7.00 -19.60
CA ASN A 4 3.52 7.11 -18.36
C ASN A 4 2.96 8.29 -17.57
N GLN A 5 2.11 8.04 -16.57
CA GLN A 5 1.81 9.05 -15.57
C GLN A 5 3.13 9.36 -14.89
N ALA A 6 3.66 10.56 -15.15
CA ALA A 6 4.86 11.02 -14.50
C ALA A 6 4.60 11.07 -13.00
N ILE A 7 5.43 10.38 -12.21
CA ILE A 7 5.42 10.51 -10.76
C ILE A 7 5.67 11.98 -10.44
N LYS A 8 4.67 12.65 -9.86
CA LYS A 8 4.78 14.04 -9.46
C LYS A 8 5.19 14.11 -8.00
N ALA A 9 6.40 14.59 -7.74
CA ALA A 9 6.84 14.85 -6.38
C ALA A 9 6.16 16.13 -5.84
N ILE A 10 5.68 16.08 -4.60
CA ILE A 10 5.17 17.24 -3.87
C ILE A 10 6.26 17.73 -2.91
N LYS A 11 6.45 19.04 -2.82
CA LYS A 11 7.29 19.70 -1.81
C LYS A 11 6.45 20.66 -0.97
N VAL A 12 6.92 20.95 0.24
CA VAL A 12 6.34 21.98 1.10
C VAL A 12 6.99 23.32 0.74
N SER A 13 6.17 24.34 0.46
CA SER A 13 6.61 25.72 0.26
C SER A 13 5.75 26.64 1.14
N GLY A 14 6.33 27.15 2.22
CA GLY A 14 5.56 27.80 3.28
C GLY A 14 4.53 26.83 3.88
N ALA A 15 3.25 27.20 3.82
CA ALA A 15 2.14 26.36 4.27
C ALA A 15 1.44 25.58 3.12
N SER A 16 2.02 25.58 1.91
CA SER A 16 1.41 25.00 0.72
C SER A 16 2.11 23.72 0.27
N CYS A 17 1.31 22.75 -0.21
CA CYS A 17 1.79 21.56 -0.91
C CYS A 17 1.92 21.92 -2.39
N VAL A 18 3.13 21.85 -2.95
CA VAL A 18 3.42 22.31 -4.31
C VAL A 18 4.05 21.19 -5.14
N GLU A 19 3.56 20.95 -6.35
CA GLU A 19 4.19 20.03 -7.30
C GLU A 19 5.58 20.54 -7.68
N ASN A 20 6.60 19.70 -7.56
CA ASN A 20 8.00 20.12 -7.69
C ASN A 20 8.35 20.62 -9.11
N LEU A 21 7.76 20.01 -10.14
CA LEU A 21 8.09 20.31 -11.54
C LEU A 21 7.31 21.49 -12.13
N THR A 22 6.05 21.64 -11.77
CA THR A 22 5.13 22.64 -12.35
C THR A 22 4.97 23.86 -11.45
N SER A 23 5.41 23.77 -10.19
CA SER A 23 5.09 24.74 -9.13
C SER A 23 3.59 24.94 -8.90
N TYR A 24 2.75 23.99 -9.37
CA TYR A 24 1.32 24.01 -9.13
C TYR A 24 1.02 23.76 -7.66
N THR A 25 0.16 24.58 -7.06
CA THR A 25 -0.28 24.37 -5.67
C THR A 25 -1.35 23.28 -5.64
N VAL A 26 -1.01 22.16 -5.00
CA VAL A 26 -1.86 20.98 -4.84
C VAL A 26 -2.90 21.18 -3.72
N GLY A 27 -2.52 21.92 -2.68
CA GLY A 27 -3.40 22.22 -1.54
C GLY A 27 -2.67 22.90 -0.38
N SER A 28 -3.42 23.20 0.68
CA SER A 28 -2.94 23.80 1.93
C SER A 28 -3.97 23.52 3.06
N PRO A 29 -3.55 23.28 4.32
CA PRO A 29 -2.19 23.36 4.85
C PRO A 29 -1.30 22.17 4.50
N CYS A 30 -0.01 22.43 4.31
CA CYS A 30 1.06 21.44 4.21
C CYS A 30 2.08 21.69 5.32
N LEU A 31 2.40 20.67 6.09
CA LEU A 31 3.31 20.79 7.22
C LEU A 31 4.09 19.50 7.41
N ILE A 32 5.39 19.61 7.62
CA ILE A 32 6.24 18.51 8.05
C ILE A 32 6.90 18.94 9.35
N THR A 33 6.55 18.29 10.45
CA THR A 33 7.21 18.38 11.75
C THR A 33 7.87 17.04 12.07
N PRO A 34 8.77 16.97 13.08
CA PRO A 34 9.39 15.72 13.48
C PRO A 34 8.40 14.61 13.88
N ASP A 35 7.22 15.00 14.37
CA ASP A 35 6.16 14.13 14.88
C ASP A 35 4.96 13.98 13.94
N LYS A 36 4.79 14.88 12.97
CA LYS A 36 3.57 14.95 12.16
C LYS A 36 3.83 15.45 10.75
N THR A 37 3.27 14.73 9.79
CA THR A 37 3.16 15.18 8.40
C THR A 37 1.69 15.45 8.08
N VAL A 38 1.39 16.66 7.62
CA VAL A 38 0.08 17.08 7.13
C VAL A 38 0.24 17.38 5.65
N ILE A 39 -0.49 16.65 4.82
CA ILE A 39 -0.56 16.88 3.38
C ILE A 39 -2.02 17.14 3.05
N THR A 40 -2.31 18.31 2.50
CA THR A 40 -3.65 18.65 2.00
C THR A 40 -3.63 18.63 0.48
N ILE A 41 -4.59 17.91 -0.09
CA ILE A 41 -4.83 17.84 -1.54
C ILE A 41 -6.24 18.38 -1.76
N ALA A 42 -6.35 19.50 -2.47
CA ALA A 42 -7.61 20.20 -2.67
C ALA A 42 -8.52 19.49 -3.69
N ASP A 43 -7.91 18.87 -4.71
CA ASP A 43 -8.61 18.16 -5.79
C ASP A 43 -8.03 16.73 -5.90
N GLY A 44 -8.61 15.82 -5.11
CA GLY A 44 -8.17 14.42 -5.06
C GLY A 44 -8.47 13.64 -6.33
N GLU A 45 -9.46 14.04 -7.12
CA GLU A 45 -9.85 13.35 -8.36
C GLU A 45 -8.79 13.45 -9.47
N ARG A 46 -7.84 14.40 -9.33
CA ARG A 46 -6.70 14.55 -10.26
C ARG A 46 -5.61 13.50 -10.10
N TYR A 47 -5.64 12.74 -9.02
CA TYR A 47 -4.59 11.81 -8.64
C TYR A 47 -5.18 10.44 -8.44
N ASP A 48 -4.49 9.39 -8.88
CA ASP A 48 -4.93 8.01 -8.59
C ASP A 48 -4.41 7.55 -7.22
N LYS A 49 -3.19 8.00 -6.88
CA LYS A 49 -2.47 7.57 -5.68
C LYS A 49 -1.45 8.61 -5.20
N LEU A 50 -1.20 8.61 -3.90
CA LEU A 50 -0.11 9.32 -3.24
C LEU A 50 0.79 8.31 -2.53
N TYR A 51 2.10 8.42 -2.78
CA TYR A 51 3.12 7.75 -1.99
C TYR A 51 3.79 8.74 -1.05
N ILE A 52 3.86 8.38 0.23
CA ILE A 52 4.66 9.10 1.22
C ILE A 52 5.74 8.12 1.66
N ALA A 53 6.99 8.40 1.31
CA ALA A 53 8.10 7.50 1.56
C ALA A 53 9.25 8.22 2.25
N ASP A 54 9.90 7.53 3.18
CA ASP A 54 11.24 7.83 3.65
C ASP A 54 12.17 6.61 3.43
N SER A 55 13.34 6.59 4.07
CA SER A 55 14.28 5.47 3.92
C SER A 55 13.83 4.16 4.56
N LYS A 56 12.76 4.15 5.36
CA LYS A 56 12.30 3.02 6.17
C LYS A 56 10.85 2.63 5.91
N GLN A 57 9.99 3.56 5.51
CA GLN A 57 8.55 3.39 5.44
C GLN A 57 7.97 3.96 4.16
N ILE A 58 6.93 3.30 3.66
CA ILE A 58 6.15 3.74 2.51
C ILE A 58 4.68 3.67 2.91
N TYR A 59 4.01 4.82 2.89
CA TYR A 59 2.57 4.94 3.03
C TYR A 59 1.95 5.18 1.65
N THR A 60 0.80 4.58 1.42
CA THR A 60 0.03 4.73 0.19
C THR A 60 -1.36 5.22 0.50
N VAL A 61 -1.81 6.25 -0.22
CA VAL A 61 -3.20 6.69 -0.23
C VAL A 61 -3.73 6.50 -1.64
N TYR A 62 -4.87 5.83 -1.79
CA TYR A 62 -5.54 5.65 -3.08
C TYR A 62 -6.77 6.57 -3.13
N PHE A 63 -6.90 7.32 -4.21
CA PHE A 63 -8.07 8.16 -4.48
C PHE A 63 -8.97 7.40 -5.46
N ILE A 64 -10.02 6.77 -4.93
CA ILE A 64 -10.88 5.88 -5.71
C ILE A 64 -12.26 6.53 -5.80
N PRO A 65 -12.52 7.34 -6.84
CA PRO A 65 -13.80 8.02 -6.98
C PRO A 65 -14.92 6.97 -7.07
N TYR A 66 -16.02 7.21 -6.37
CA TYR A 66 -17.17 6.30 -6.29
C TYR A 66 -16.85 4.87 -5.84
N CYS A 67 -15.67 4.64 -5.24
CA CYS A 67 -15.17 3.31 -4.90
C CYS A 67 -15.13 2.35 -6.11
N ASP A 68 -14.90 2.87 -7.31
CA ASP A 68 -14.73 2.05 -8.51
C ASP A 68 -13.33 1.41 -8.55
N PHE A 69 -13.28 0.13 -8.17
CA PHE A 69 -12.08 -0.69 -8.16
C PHE A 69 -11.90 -1.51 -9.45
N ASP A 70 -12.47 -1.11 -10.57
CA ASP A 70 -12.38 -1.92 -11.81
C ASP A 70 -11.40 -1.34 -12.84
N ASN A 71 -10.85 -0.15 -12.58
CA ASN A 71 -10.01 0.58 -13.54
C ASN A 71 -8.52 0.25 -13.41
N TYR A 72 -8.12 -1.00 -13.69
CA TYR A 72 -6.74 -1.46 -13.47
C TYR A 72 -6.10 -2.13 -14.70
N GLN A 73 -4.90 -1.67 -15.05
CA GLN A 73 -4.03 -2.28 -16.05
C GLN A 73 -3.37 -3.55 -15.48
N THR A 74 -2.90 -4.45 -16.34
CA THR A 74 -2.07 -5.59 -15.94
C THR A 74 -0.87 -5.11 -15.11
N GLY A 75 -0.56 -5.79 -14.01
CA GLY A 75 0.50 -5.41 -13.07
C GLY A 75 0.06 -4.44 -11.97
N ASN A 76 -1.12 -3.80 -12.07
CA ASN A 76 -1.61 -2.92 -11.01
C ASN A 76 -2.18 -3.70 -9.83
N VAL A 77 -2.05 -3.10 -8.64
CA VAL A 77 -2.65 -3.62 -7.42
C VAL A 77 -4.16 -3.44 -7.44
N LEU A 78 -4.88 -4.52 -7.14
CA LEU A 78 -6.32 -4.53 -6.97
C LEU A 78 -6.67 -4.24 -5.51
N VAL A 79 -6.76 -2.95 -5.16
CA VAL A 79 -6.94 -2.44 -3.78
C VAL A 79 -8.11 -3.12 -3.06
N LYS A 80 -9.18 -3.50 -3.78
CA LYS A 80 -10.34 -4.20 -3.21
C LYS A 80 -10.01 -5.48 -2.44
N HIS A 81 -8.95 -6.19 -2.81
CA HIS A 81 -8.53 -7.42 -2.11
C HIS A 81 -7.78 -7.14 -0.81
N SER A 82 -7.21 -5.94 -0.68
CA SER A 82 -6.50 -5.48 0.51
C SER A 82 -7.37 -4.68 1.46
N TRP A 83 -8.57 -4.28 1.02
CA TRP A 83 -9.49 -3.47 1.80
C TRP A 83 -9.99 -4.21 3.06
N PRO A 84 -10.13 -3.53 4.21
CA PRO A 84 -9.73 -2.14 4.47
C PRO A 84 -8.20 -2.00 4.61
N LEU A 85 -7.67 -0.85 4.16
CA LEU A 85 -6.23 -0.51 4.24
C LEU A 85 -5.79 -0.08 5.65
N THR A 86 -6.75 0.14 6.54
CA THR A 86 -6.52 0.29 7.97
C THR A 86 -7.30 -0.81 8.68
N LYS A 87 -6.61 -1.64 9.46
CA LYS A 87 -7.20 -2.75 10.21
C LYS A 87 -7.07 -2.47 11.70
N LEU A 88 -8.19 -2.51 12.39
CA LEU A 88 -8.28 -2.38 13.85
C LEU A 88 -8.56 -3.77 14.41
N LEU A 89 -7.70 -4.27 15.31
CA LEU A 89 -7.71 -5.67 15.70
C LEU A 89 -8.20 -5.93 17.12
N ASP A 90 -8.47 -4.90 17.91
CA ASP A 90 -9.07 -5.00 19.25
C ASP A 90 -8.38 -6.06 20.15
N GLY A 91 -7.05 -6.05 20.17
CA GLY A 91 -6.21 -6.95 20.96
C GLY A 91 -5.91 -8.31 20.31
N ASN A 92 -6.43 -8.60 19.10
CA ASN A 92 -6.07 -9.83 18.39
C ASN A 92 -4.59 -9.81 17.99
N SER A 93 -3.91 -10.95 18.17
CA SER A 93 -2.46 -11.09 17.95
C SER A 93 -2.06 -11.48 16.53
N GLY A 94 -3.01 -11.60 15.60
CA GLY A 94 -2.76 -12.01 14.23
C GLY A 94 -3.65 -11.29 13.23
N VAL A 95 -3.12 -11.11 12.01
CA VAL A 95 -3.80 -10.39 10.92
C VAL A 95 -3.67 -11.13 9.60
N ASN A 96 -4.79 -11.25 8.89
CA ASN A 96 -4.80 -11.71 7.50
C ASN A 96 -4.62 -10.51 6.56
N LEU A 97 -3.61 -10.61 5.71
CA LEU A 97 -3.28 -9.65 4.68
C LEU A 97 -3.43 -10.33 3.32
N ASN A 98 -4.22 -9.72 2.46
CA ASN A 98 -4.43 -10.18 1.10
C ASN A 98 -4.03 -9.04 0.16
N PHE A 99 -3.35 -9.39 -0.91
CA PHE A 99 -2.97 -8.48 -1.98
C PHE A 99 -3.28 -9.15 -3.29
N ALA A 100 -3.63 -8.39 -4.31
CA ALA A 100 -3.93 -8.97 -5.60
C ALA A 100 -3.38 -8.10 -6.73
N LEU A 101 -2.91 -8.77 -7.76
CA LEU A 101 -2.42 -8.18 -9.00
C LEU A 101 -3.35 -8.53 -10.15
N ARG A 102 -3.57 -7.56 -11.04
CA ARG A 102 -4.23 -7.80 -12.32
C ARG A 102 -3.28 -8.49 -13.29
N GLY A 103 -3.77 -9.51 -13.98
CA GLY A 103 -2.99 -10.37 -14.87
C GLY A 103 -2.47 -11.61 -14.17
N ILE A 104 -1.87 -12.50 -14.97
CA ILE A 104 -1.25 -13.73 -14.48
C ILE A 104 0.19 -13.73 -14.99
N ASN A 105 1.14 -13.48 -14.09
CA ASN A 105 2.56 -13.57 -14.36
C ASN A 105 3.22 -14.43 -13.29
N PRO A 106 3.62 -15.68 -13.59
CA PRO A 106 4.25 -16.55 -12.60
C PRO A 106 5.68 -16.11 -12.22
N ARG A 107 6.25 -15.13 -12.95
CA ARG A 107 7.61 -14.62 -12.74
C ARG A 107 7.65 -13.29 -11.99
N VAL A 108 6.50 -12.70 -11.66
CA VAL A 108 6.48 -11.45 -10.92
C VAL A 108 7.07 -11.67 -9.53
N GLU A 109 8.04 -10.84 -9.17
CA GLU A 109 8.52 -10.77 -7.80
C GLU A 109 7.58 -9.90 -6.98
N VAL A 110 7.17 -10.42 -5.83
CA VAL A 110 6.30 -9.73 -4.89
C VAL A 110 6.89 -9.83 -3.49
N ILE A 111 7.01 -8.69 -2.83
CA ILE A 111 7.59 -8.56 -1.50
C ILE A 111 6.54 -8.00 -0.56
N LEU A 112 6.40 -8.61 0.61
CA LEU A 112 5.75 -8.00 1.77
C LEU A 112 6.83 -7.63 2.78
N ALA A 113 6.85 -6.37 3.19
CA ALA A 113 7.74 -5.86 4.21
C ALA A 113 6.95 -5.31 5.40
N SER A 114 7.55 -5.41 6.59
CA SER A 114 7.08 -4.75 7.81
C SER A 114 8.29 -4.18 8.54
N SER A 115 8.18 -2.94 9.04
CA SER A 115 9.27 -2.26 9.77
C SER A 115 10.62 -2.31 9.03
N GLY A 116 10.59 -2.17 7.70
CA GLY A 116 11.78 -2.21 6.83
C GLY A 116 12.39 -3.60 6.58
N LYS A 117 11.77 -4.68 7.08
CA LYS A 117 12.22 -6.06 6.89
C LYS A 117 11.28 -6.81 5.95
N ILE A 118 11.84 -7.65 5.07
CA ILE A 118 11.05 -8.56 4.24
C ILE A 118 10.47 -9.66 5.13
N VAL A 119 9.15 -9.79 5.15
CA VAL A 119 8.43 -10.81 5.92
C VAL A 119 7.81 -11.90 5.04
N CYS A 120 7.54 -11.58 3.77
CA CYS A 120 7.24 -12.57 2.73
C CYS A 120 7.87 -12.16 1.41
N MET A 121 8.33 -13.13 0.64
CA MET A 121 8.69 -12.93 -0.76
C MET A 121 8.13 -14.07 -1.61
N TRP A 122 7.45 -13.72 -2.69
CA TRP A 122 7.02 -14.63 -3.75
C TRP A 122 7.84 -14.30 -4.99
N ASN A 123 8.67 -15.24 -5.44
CA ASN A 123 9.53 -15.03 -6.60
C ASN A 123 9.64 -16.34 -7.41
N MET A 124 9.38 -16.27 -8.72
CA MET A 124 9.44 -17.41 -9.64
C MET A 124 8.67 -18.65 -9.16
N GLY A 125 7.50 -18.46 -8.53
CA GLY A 125 6.68 -19.53 -7.98
C GLY A 125 7.19 -20.14 -6.66
N GLN A 126 8.31 -19.66 -6.14
CA GLN A 126 8.82 -20.01 -4.81
C GLN A 126 8.34 -19.00 -3.76
N ILE A 127 8.24 -19.46 -2.52
CA ILE A 127 7.82 -18.67 -1.36
C ILE A 127 8.95 -18.70 -0.34
N TYR A 128 9.38 -17.53 0.08
CA TYR A 128 10.40 -17.35 1.12
C TYR A 128 9.73 -16.69 2.33
N PRO A 129 9.32 -17.49 3.34
CA PRO A 129 8.70 -16.95 4.54
C PRO A 129 9.73 -16.43 5.54
N SER A 130 9.34 -15.45 6.35
CA SER A 130 10.05 -15.11 7.59
C SER A 130 9.36 -15.75 8.81
N PRO A 131 10.02 -15.79 9.98
CA PRO A 131 9.38 -16.25 11.22
C PRO A 131 8.15 -15.42 11.64
N ASP A 132 8.07 -14.18 11.17
CA ASP A 132 7.08 -13.19 11.62
C ASP A 132 5.73 -13.34 10.89
N CYS A 133 5.75 -13.90 9.68
CA CYS A 133 4.58 -14.08 8.83
C CYS A 133 4.58 -15.44 8.13
N TYR A 134 3.42 -16.10 8.16
CA TYR A 134 3.15 -17.22 7.27
C TYR A 134 2.74 -16.70 5.89
N CYS A 135 3.45 -17.13 4.85
CA CYS A 135 3.21 -16.72 3.47
C CYS A 135 2.51 -17.87 2.73
N GLY A 136 1.25 -17.66 2.35
CA GLY A 136 0.44 -18.67 1.68
C GLY A 136 0.77 -18.79 0.20
N ASN A 137 0.34 -19.92 -0.38
CA ASN A 137 0.40 -20.14 -1.82
C ASN A 137 -0.36 -19.05 -2.58
N VAL A 138 0.19 -18.67 -3.75
CA VAL A 138 -0.48 -17.73 -4.66
C VAL A 138 -1.74 -18.40 -5.22
N VAL A 139 -2.87 -17.72 -5.10
CA VAL A 139 -4.14 -18.17 -5.70
C VAL A 139 -4.30 -17.52 -7.07
N ILE A 140 -4.54 -18.33 -8.09
CA ILE A 140 -4.76 -17.86 -9.47
C ILE A 140 -6.25 -17.93 -9.78
N ASP A 141 -6.87 -16.78 -10.04
CA ASP A 141 -8.19 -16.71 -10.65
C ASP A 141 -8.03 -16.47 -12.15
N ALA A 142 -8.12 -17.56 -12.92
CA ALA A 142 -7.98 -17.53 -14.38
C ALA A 142 -9.13 -16.79 -15.08
N ALA A 143 -10.34 -16.83 -14.51
CA ALA A 143 -11.52 -16.20 -15.10
C ALA A 143 -11.41 -14.67 -15.03
N SER A 144 -11.02 -14.16 -13.87
CA SER A 144 -10.85 -12.71 -13.65
C SER A 144 -9.45 -12.20 -14.03
N LYS A 145 -8.54 -13.11 -14.37
CA LYS A 145 -7.10 -12.86 -14.60
C LYS A 145 -6.47 -12.13 -13.41
N ILE A 146 -6.46 -12.77 -12.24
CA ILE A 146 -5.96 -12.20 -10.99
C ILE A 146 -5.02 -13.17 -10.30
N GLN A 147 -3.93 -12.65 -9.71
CA GLN A 147 -3.08 -13.37 -8.77
C GLN A 147 -3.25 -12.80 -7.37
N ILE A 148 -3.59 -13.65 -6.40
CA ILE A 148 -3.84 -13.25 -5.00
C ILE A 148 -2.74 -13.81 -4.10
N TYR A 149 -2.09 -12.93 -3.38
CA TYR A 149 -1.02 -13.20 -2.41
C TYR A 149 -1.60 -13.08 -1.01
N LYS A 150 -1.39 -14.10 -0.17
CA LYS A 150 -1.96 -14.16 1.18
C LYS A 150 -0.85 -14.28 2.21
N ALA A 151 -0.92 -13.48 3.26
CA ALA A 151 -0.04 -13.59 4.40
C ALA A 151 -0.85 -13.55 5.70
N PHE A 152 -0.41 -14.33 6.68
CA PHE A 152 -0.88 -14.23 8.05
C PHE A 152 0.28 -13.84 8.95
N CYS A 153 0.22 -12.64 9.52
CA CYS A 153 1.30 -12.07 10.32
C CYS A 153 0.87 -11.98 11.79
N ARG A 154 1.82 -12.21 12.70
CA ARG A 154 1.58 -12.13 14.15
C ARG A 154 2.27 -10.93 14.77
N ASN A 155 1.65 -10.36 15.80
CA ASN A 155 2.28 -9.35 16.64
C ASN A 155 3.18 -10.00 17.69
N LEU A 156 4.33 -10.52 17.27
CA LEU A 156 5.25 -11.26 18.15
C LEU A 156 5.95 -10.38 19.18
N PHE A 157 6.03 -9.06 18.94
CA PHE A 157 6.80 -8.11 19.75
C PHE A 157 5.93 -7.10 20.51
N GLY A 158 4.61 -7.27 20.51
CA GLY A 158 3.69 -6.40 21.24
C GLY A 158 3.65 -4.96 20.71
N GLU A 159 3.85 -4.78 19.40
CA GLU A 159 3.76 -3.48 18.74
C GLU A 159 2.33 -2.92 18.89
N GLN A 160 2.18 -1.62 19.12
CA GLN A 160 0.85 -0.99 19.10
C GLN A 160 0.31 -0.88 17.68
N ARG A 161 1.20 -0.56 16.73
CA ARG A 161 0.88 -0.41 15.31
C ARG A 161 1.97 -1.04 14.46
N SER A 162 1.56 -1.66 13.36
CA SER A 162 2.48 -2.12 12.31
C SER A 162 2.07 -1.55 10.96
N LEU A 163 3.06 -1.29 10.11
CA LEU A 163 2.85 -0.91 8.72
C LEU A 163 3.36 -2.05 7.83
N PHE A 164 2.46 -2.66 7.07
CA PHE A 164 2.79 -3.67 6.09
C PHE A 164 2.82 -3.03 4.71
N VAL A 165 3.94 -3.16 4.00
CA VAL A 165 4.10 -2.63 2.65
C VAL A 165 4.27 -3.79 1.69
N TRP A 166 3.32 -3.91 0.77
CA TRP A 166 3.39 -4.81 -0.35
C TRP A 166 4.01 -4.08 -1.54
N MET A 167 4.92 -4.74 -2.24
CA MET A 167 5.68 -4.19 -3.35
C MET A 167 5.79 -5.21 -4.47
N SER A 168 5.66 -4.71 -5.69
CA SER A 168 6.03 -5.39 -6.93
C SER A 168 6.85 -4.43 -7.80
N GLU A 169 7.27 -4.90 -8.97
CA GLU A 169 7.94 -4.06 -9.97
C GLU A 169 7.09 -2.85 -10.37
N ASP A 170 5.77 -3.06 -10.52
CA ASP A 170 4.86 -2.07 -11.09
C ASP A 170 4.17 -1.17 -10.05
N ASP A 171 4.01 -1.64 -8.81
CA ASP A 171 3.17 -0.95 -7.83
C ASP A 171 3.49 -1.30 -6.37
N LYS A 172 3.01 -0.45 -5.46
CA LYS A 172 3.16 -0.61 -4.01
C LYS A 172 1.85 -0.29 -3.30
N LEU A 173 1.54 -1.01 -2.22
CA LEU A 173 0.38 -0.76 -1.37
C LEU A 173 0.75 -0.95 0.10
N SER A 174 0.35 -0.02 0.97
CA SER A 174 0.54 -0.12 2.40
C SER A 174 -0.77 -0.41 3.13
N ILE A 175 -0.73 -1.31 4.12
CA ILE A 175 -1.81 -1.55 5.08
C ILE A 175 -1.30 -1.17 6.46
N SER A 176 -2.04 -0.30 7.15
CA SER A 176 -1.81 0.01 8.56
C SER A 176 -2.62 -0.94 9.43
N VAL A 177 -1.98 -1.45 10.48
CA VAL A 177 -2.61 -2.34 11.46
C VAL A 177 -2.46 -1.69 12.83
N ASP A 178 -3.58 -1.40 13.48
CA ASP A 178 -3.62 -1.02 14.90
C ASP A 178 -4.06 -2.24 15.71
N TRP A 179 -3.12 -2.80 16.47
CA TRP A 179 -3.33 -4.07 17.17
C TRP A 179 -4.28 -3.92 18.35
N ASN A 180 -4.30 -2.74 18.98
CA ASN A 180 -5.09 -2.44 20.17
C ASN A 180 -6.26 -1.49 19.88
N GLY A 181 -6.26 -0.88 18.70
CA GLY A 181 -7.34 -0.04 18.24
C GLY A 181 -8.63 -0.83 18.15
N SER A 182 -9.68 -0.27 18.74
CA SER A 182 -11.05 -0.70 18.54
C SER A 182 -11.80 0.42 17.83
N GLY A 183 -12.64 0.04 16.88
CA GLY A 183 -13.45 0.98 16.13
C GLY A 183 -14.56 0.22 15.43
N LYS A 184 -15.78 0.74 15.52
CA LYS A 184 -16.86 0.37 14.62
C LYS A 184 -16.70 1.29 13.41
N CYS A 185 -16.23 0.75 12.30
CA CYS A 185 -16.47 1.39 11.01
C CYS A 185 -17.97 1.33 10.71
#